data_AF-A0AAW2RYS9-F1
#
_entry.id   AF-A0AAW2RYS9-F1
#
_cell.length_a   1.000
_cell.length_b   1.000
_cell.length_c   1.000
_cell.angle_alpha   90.00
_cell.angle_beta   90.00
_cell.angle_gamma   90.00
#
_symmetry.space_group_name_H-M   'P 1'
#
loop_
_entity.id
_entity.type
_entity.pdbx_description
1 polymer ?
#
loop_
_entity_poly.entity_id
_entity_poly.type
_entity_poly.pdbx_seq_one_letter_code
_entity_poly.pdbx_strand_id
1 'polypeptide(L)'
;MAELKKISSPSHPGDGGGTTIEARFAHFCKNDLRLDENNFLAQATKLFDESKNLLLASISAIGTGTPDEAERYWFAFILYSVRRLNDGGIVEKGPTLCHILRAAKLNIIDFYKELHQFLIKVGSILSKLYGGDWEKRLEAKESQTNFVHLNLLSKKYERAYRELFAIVDANNEKHLTVANSSACGSDYYRFGWLLFLALRVHVFRLCKDLVTCTHGLVSVLAILLIHVPARLRNFKVNDSERIVMKDGKADLLASLCNMYETSEDELRKTLEEANNLIADILKKKACLASEHKHENLENIITDGLIYFEDLMDESSLASSVLLLEKDYDAAAKNKGDLDERIFINENDSCYVQGAYLEVLSFEWYYSWWHVQVAATPVSTAMTTAKWLRTVIAPLPSKPSAELERFLSSCDRDVTADVTKRAQIILEAIFPCSGPGQNASLMDNIWAEQRRMEAMKLYFRVLQAMCTAESQILHANNLTSLLTNESSIDVCLHVLPNLFLPHIKQ
;
A
#
# COMPACT_ATOMS: atom_id res chain seq x y z
N MET A 1 -62.40 42.00 -8.95
CA MET A 1 -62.40 40.99 -10.03
C MET A 1 -61.02 40.42 -10.17
N ALA A 2 -60.94 39.13 -10.49
CA ALA A 2 -59.78 38.30 -10.81
C ALA A 2 -58.99 37.72 -9.61
N GLU A 3 -59.34 36.47 -9.31
CA GLU A 3 -58.54 35.46 -8.62
C GLU A 3 -57.18 35.26 -9.30
N LEU A 4 -56.15 34.87 -8.53
CA LEU A 4 -55.06 34.06 -9.07
C LEU A 4 -54.66 32.98 -8.05
N LYS A 5 -54.87 31.77 -8.55
CA LYS A 5 -54.85 30.46 -7.91
C LYS A 5 -53.43 30.09 -7.47
N LYS A 6 -53.28 29.69 -6.20
CA LYS A 6 -52.04 29.16 -5.63
C LYS A 6 -51.77 27.77 -6.23
N ILE A 7 -50.75 27.65 -7.07
CA ILE A 7 -50.28 26.37 -7.61
C ILE A 7 -49.38 25.73 -6.55
N SER A 8 -49.76 24.55 -6.07
CA SER A 8 -48.96 23.67 -5.23
C SER A 8 -47.79 23.08 -6.03
N SER A 9 -46.57 23.23 -5.52
CA SER A 9 -45.41 22.47 -5.97
C SER A 9 -45.49 21.02 -5.45
N PRO A 10 -44.90 20.04 -6.15
CA PRO A 10 -45.20 18.62 -5.97
C PRO A 10 -44.55 18.08 -4.69
N SER A 11 -45.36 17.41 -3.88
CA SER A 11 -44.92 16.54 -2.79
C SER A 11 -44.00 15.44 -3.33
N HIS A 12 -42.77 15.38 -2.83
CA HIS A 12 -41.93 14.20 -2.97
C HIS A 12 -42.60 13.01 -2.26
N PRO A 13 -42.77 11.86 -2.92
CA PRO A 13 -43.27 10.65 -2.28
C PRO A 13 -42.12 9.93 -1.58
N GLY A 14 -42.24 9.66 -0.28
CA GLY A 14 -41.39 8.69 0.42
C GLY A 14 -40.80 9.11 1.77
N ASP A 15 -41.51 9.89 2.59
CA ASP A 15 -41.15 10.03 4.02
C ASP A 15 -41.70 8.82 4.79
N GLY A 16 -40.96 7.72 4.73
CA GLY A 16 -41.26 6.46 5.42
C GLY A 16 -40.23 6.10 6.49
N GLY A 17 -39.41 7.05 6.93
CA GLY A 17 -38.43 6.85 7.99
C GLY A 17 -39.06 7.13 9.36
N GLY A 18 -39.13 6.13 10.24
CA GLY A 18 -39.52 6.38 11.63
C GLY A 18 -38.61 7.43 12.28
N THR A 19 -39.15 8.23 13.20
CA THR A 19 -38.44 9.35 13.85
C THR A 19 -37.26 8.92 14.73
N THR A 20 -37.16 7.63 15.05
CA THR A 20 -36.11 7.06 15.91
C THR A 20 -34.87 6.66 15.11
N ILE A 21 -33.72 6.66 15.78
CA ILE A 21 -32.43 6.29 15.18
C ILE A 21 -32.39 4.81 14.77
N GLU A 22 -33.11 3.95 15.50
CA GLU A 22 -33.35 2.55 15.17
C GLU A 22 -34.06 2.39 13.82
N ALA A 23 -35.10 3.19 13.57
CA ALA A 23 -35.86 3.13 12.33
C ALA A 23 -35.02 3.58 11.13
N ARG A 24 -34.15 4.59 11.32
CA ARG A 24 -33.21 5.04 10.29
C ARG A 24 -32.13 4.00 9.99
N PHE A 25 -31.58 3.34 11.01
CA PHE A 25 -30.63 2.24 10.81
C PHE A 25 -31.25 1.06 10.06
N ALA A 26 -32.48 0.66 10.45
CA ALA A 26 -33.21 -0.41 9.77
C ALA A 26 -33.55 -0.04 8.32
N HIS A 27 -33.97 1.20 8.08
CA HIS A 27 -34.22 1.73 6.73
C HIS A 27 -32.93 1.67 5.88
N PHE A 28 -31.80 2.13 6.42
CA PHE A 28 -30.52 2.11 5.73
C PHE A 28 -30.09 0.70 5.32
N CYS A 29 -30.22 -0.27 6.23
CA CYS A 29 -29.87 -1.66 5.94
C CYS A 29 -30.79 -2.28 4.88
N LYS A 30 -32.09 -2.03 4.94
CA LYS A 30 -33.09 -2.66 4.06
C LYS A 30 -33.22 -2.00 2.70
N ASN A 31 -33.24 -0.66 2.64
CA ASN A 31 -33.55 0.08 1.42
C ASN A 31 -32.30 0.52 0.67
N ASP A 32 -31.28 1.01 1.39
CA ASP A 32 -30.07 1.54 0.76
C ASP A 32 -29.06 0.42 0.45
N LEU A 33 -28.90 -0.55 1.36
CA LEU A 33 -28.00 -1.68 1.18
C LEU A 33 -28.66 -2.96 0.66
N ARG A 34 -30.00 -3.00 0.62
CA ARG A 34 -30.80 -4.17 0.18
C ARG A 34 -30.40 -5.46 0.87
N LEU A 35 -30.16 -5.39 2.18
CA LEU A 35 -29.84 -6.56 2.98
C LEU A 35 -31.13 -7.35 3.28
N ASP A 36 -31.10 -8.64 2.97
CA ASP A 36 -32.14 -9.58 3.36
C ASP A 36 -32.10 -9.86 4.87
N GLU A 37 -33.19 -10.39 5.43
CA GLU A 37 -33.23 -10.83 6.83
C GLU A 37 -32.31 -12.04 7.02
N ASN A 38 -31.05 -11.76 7.33
CA ASN A 38 -30.00 -12.76 7.51
C ASN A 38 -29.27 -12.58 8.85
N ASN A 39 -28.42 -13.56 9.17
CA ASN A 39 -27.62 -13.56 10.40
C ASN A 39 -26.72 -12.31 10.50
N PHE A 40 -26.25 -11.80 9.36
CA PHE A 40 -25.46 -10.57 9.32
C PHE A 40 -26.28 -9.37 9.84
N LEU A 41 -27.50 -9.18 9.33
CA LEU A 41 -28.38 -8.08 9.76
C LEU A 41 -28.74 -8.20 11.26
N ALA A 42 -29.02 -9.42 11.74
CA ALA A 42 -29.31 -9.65 13.16
C ALA A 42 -28.14 -9.24 14.06
N GLN A 43 -26.91 -9.53 13.66
CA GLN A 43 -25.71 -9.14 14.41
C GLN A 43 -25.40 -7.64 14.31
N ALA A 44 -25.61 -7.05 13.15
CA ALA A 44 -25.48 -5.60 12.96
C ALA A 44 -26.46 -4.84 13.87
N THR A 45 -27.73 -5.27 13.92
CA THR A 45 -28.74 -4.73 14.83
C THR A 45 -28.36 -4.93 16.30
N LYS A 46 -27.83 -6.10 16.67
CA LYS A 46 -27.35 -6.35 18.04
C LYS A 46 -26.21 -5.41 18.46
N LEU A 47 -25.21 -5.21 17.59
CA LEU A 47 -24.10 -4.29 17.87
C LEU A 47 -24.58 -2.83 17.91
N PHE A 48 -25.54 -2.47 17.04
CA PHE A 48 -26.18 -1.17 17.08
C PHE A 48 -26.90 -0.91 18.40
N ASP A 49 -27.73 -1.83 18.86
CA ASP A 49 -28.50 -1.67 20.10
C ASP A 49 -27.62 -1.55 21.36
N GLU A 50 -26.50 -2.28 21.42
CA GLU A 50 -25.55 -2.18 22.54
C GLU A 50 -24.72 -0.88 22.49
N SER A 51 -24.57 -0.25 21.32
CA SER A 51 -23.72 0.94 21.12
C SER A 51 -24.47 2.27 20.93
N LYS A 52 -25.79 2.26 20.70
CA LYS A 52 -26.59 3.45 20.38
C LYS A 52 -26.54 4.58 21.41
N ASN A 53 -26.40 4.24 22.69
CA ASN A 53 -26.27 5.25 23.76
C ASN A 53 -24.97 6.07 23.60
N LEU A 54 -23.91 5.46 23.08
CA LEU A 54 -22.64 6.13 22.79
C LEU A 54 -22.74 7.04 21.56
N LEU A 55 -23.55 6.65 20.57
CA LEU A 55 -23.88 7.49 19.42
C LEU A 55 -24.64 8.75 19.85
N LEU A 56 -25.70 8.58 20.65
CA LEU A 56 -26.48 9.70 21.19
C LEU A 56 -25.64 10.67 22.03
N ALA A 57 -24.71 10.14 22.84
CA ALA A 57 -23.76 10.94 23.60
C ALA A 57 -22.67 11.61 22.74
N SER A 58 -22.37 11.08 21.55
CA SER A 58 -21.41 11.67 20.63
C SER A 58 -22.03 12.78 19.79
N ILE A 59 -23.28 12.61 19.34
CA ILE A 59 -24.02 13.61 18.56
C ILE A 59 -24.21 14.92 19.37
N SER A 60 -24.33 14.83 20.70
CA SER A 60 -24.44 16.00 21.57
C SER A 60 -23.10 16.75 21.81
N ALA A 61 -21.96 16.17 21.39
CA ALA A 61 -20.61 16.68 21.69
C ALA A 61 -19.83 17.17 20.45
N ILE A 62 -20.33 16.97 19.22
CA ILE A 62 -19.57 17.23 17.98
C ILE A 62 -19.64 18.71 17.56
N GLY A 63 -18.47 19.32 17.33
CA GLY A 63 -18.30 20.70 16.88
C GLY A 63 -17.89 20.90 15.41
N THR A 64 -17.90 19.85 14.57
CA THR A 64 -17.34 19.95 13.21
C THR A 64 -18.13 19.26 12.08
N GLY A 65 -19.20 18.51 12.37
CA GLY A 65 -20.02 17.82 11.35
C GLY A 65 -21.53 17.89 11.63
N THR A 66 -22.36 17.65 10.60
CA THR A 66 -23.82 17.59 10.80
C THR A 66 -24.21 16.31 11.57
N PRO A 67 -25.23 16.36 12.47
CA PRO A 67 -25.70 15.17 13.20
C PRO A 67 -26.03 13.96 12.30
N ASP A 68 -26.58 14.24 11.12
CA ASP A 68 -26.94 13.24 10.11
C ASP A 68 -25.71 12.52 9.53
N GLU A 69 -24.59 13.22 9.38
CA GLU A 69 -23.34 12.65 8.88
C GLU A 69 -22.67 11.75 9.93
N ALA A 70 -22.65 12.19 11.19
CA ALA A 70 -22.15 11.38 12.30
C ALA A 70 -22.94 10.07 12.47
N GLU A 71 -24.26 10.12 12.26
CA GLU A 71 -25.11 8.94 12.24
C GLU A 71 -24.72 7.97 11.12
N ARG A 72 -24.53 8.46 9.89
CA ARG A 72 -24.12 7.64 8.75
C ARG A 72 -22.77 6.97 8.97
N TYR A 73 -21.79 7.69 9.54
CA TYR A 73 -20.50 7.11 9.90
C TYR A 73 -20.68 5.98 10.92
N TRP A 74 -21.51 6.18 11.94
CA TRP A 74 -21.79 5.14 12.94
C TRP A 74 -22.41 3.89 12.33
N PHE A 75 -23.37 4.06 11.42
CA PHE A 75 -23.98 2.93 10.69
C PHE A 75 -22.92 2.18 9.88
N ALA A 76 -22.06 2.92 9.17
CA ALA A 76 -20.97 2.33 8.38
C ALA A 76 -19.97 1.56 9.26
N PHE A 77 -19.58 2.11 10.42
CA PHE A 77 -18.65 1.45 11.34
C PHE A 77 -19.19 0.14 11.91
N ILE A 78 -20.48 0.10 12.26
CA ILE A 78 -21.14 -1.12 12.75
C ILE A 78 -21.11 -2.19 11.67
N LEU A 79 -21.57 -1.87 10.46
CA LEU A 79 -21.64 -2.82 9.35
C LEU A 79 -20.25 -3.33 8.96
N TYR A 80 -19.26 -2.44 8.95
CA TYR A 80 -17.86 -2.81 8.73
C TYR A 80 -17.33 -3.75 9.82
N SER A 81 -17.57 -3.43 11.09
CA SER A 81 -17.10 -4.23 12.23
C SER A 81 -17.73 -5.62 12.23
N VAL A 82 -19.06 -5.71 12.02
CA VAL A 82 -19.77 -6.99 11.94
C VAL A 82 -19.27 -7.82 10.76
N ARG A 83 -19.04 -7.20 9.59
CA ARG A 83 -18.49 -7.91 8.42
C ARG A 83 -17.15 -8.56 8.74
N ARG A 84 -16.21 -7.77 9.26
CA ARG A 84 -14.84 -8.21 9.54
C ARG A 84 -14.74 -9.23 10.66
N LEU A 85 -15.57 -9.10 11.69
CA LEU A 85 -15.52 -9.98 12.87
C LEU A 85 -16.28 -11.30 12.66
N ASN A 86 -17.10 -11.39 11.62
CA ASN A 86 -17.89 -12.57 11.27
C ASN A 86 -17.20 -13.58 10.34
N ASP A 87 -15.92 -13.40 10.03
CA ASP A 87 -15.15 -14.23 9.10
C ASP A 87 -14.91 -15.70 9.56
N GLY A 88 -15.55 -16.14 10.66
CA GLY A 88 -15.43 -17.48 11.23
C GLY A 88 -16.38 -18.56 10.68
N GLY A 89 -17.14 -18.33 9.60
CA GLY A 89 -18.09 -19.34 9.11
C GLY A 89 -18.45 -19.26 7.62
N ILE A 90 -19.02 -20.36 7.10
CA ILE A 90 -19.57 -20.58 5.73
C ILE A 90 -20.74 -19.61 5.39
N VAL A 91 -20.98 -18.61 6.23
CA VAL A 91 -22.15 -17.74 6.24
C VAL A 91 -21.99 -16.59 5.23
N GLU A 92 -23.12 -16.18 4.65
CA GLU A 92 -23.24 -14.99 3.78
C GLU A 92 -22.43 -13.80 4.30
N LYS A 93 -21.33 -13.49 3.63
CA LYS A 93 -20.55 -12.28 3.90
C LYS A 93 -21.42 -11.09 3.54
N GLY A 94 -21.58 -10.13 4.45
CA GLY A 94 -22.44 -8.94 4.27
C GLY A 94 -22.04 -8.03 3.10
N PRO A 95 -22.40 -6.74 3.10
CA PRO A 95 -21.99 -5.81 2.05
C PRO A 95 -20.49 -5.48 2.15
N THR A 96 -19.80 -5.20 1.03
CA THR A 96 -18.39 -4.75 1.03
C THR A 96 -18.26 -3.33 1.59
N LEU A 97 -17.06 -2.91 2.00
CA LEU A 97 -16.84 -1.54 2.50
C LEU A 97 -17.21 -0.49 1.43
N CYS A 98 -16.82 -0.72 0.17
CA CYS A 98 -17.19 0.18 -0.93
C CYS A 98 -18.71 0.33 -1.08
N HIS A 99 -19.46 -0.76 -0.95
CA HIS A 99 -20.92 -0.72 -1.01
C HIS A 99 -21.48 0.08 0.18
N ILE A 100 -21.02 -0.20 1.40
CA ILE A 100 -21.42 0.54 2.62
C ILE A 100 -21.21 2.04 2.44
N LEU A 101 -20.01 2.45 2.04
CA LEU A 101 -19.65 3.86 1.88
C LEU A 101 -20.42 4.54 0.75
N ARG A 102 -20.67 3.83 -0.36
CA ARG A 102 -21.45 4.35 -1.48
C ARG A 102 -22.91 4.58 -1.08
N ALA A 103 -23.52 3.63 -0.37
CA ALA A 103 -24.87 3.78 0.16
C ALA A 103 -24.97 4.92 1.18
N ALA A 104 -23.98 5.03 2.08
CA ALA A 104 -23.91 6.08 3.09
C ALA A 104 -23.48 7.45 2.54
N LYS A 105 -22.99 7.52 1.29
CA LYS A 105 -22.38 8.71 0.67
C LYS A 105 -21.23 9.27 1.50
N LEU A 106 -20.38 8.38 2.03
CA LEU A 106 -19.25 8.74 2.89
C LEU A 106 -17.92 8.61 2.16
N ASN A 107 -16.94 9.41 2.59
CA ASN A 107 -15.57 9.31 2.10
C ASN A 107 -14.80 8.25 2.91
N ILE A 108 -14.44 7.12 2.28
CA ILE A 108 -13.03 6.76 2.19
C ILE A 108 -12.08 7.04 3.38
N ILE A 109 -11.37 8.14 3.19
CA ILE A 109 -10.32 8.70 4.01
C ILE A 109 -10.90 9.10 5.37
N ASP A 110 -12.04 9.80 5.36
CA ASP A 110 -12.67 10.30 6.59
C ASP A 110 -13.28 9.15 7.41
N PHE A 111 -13.77 8.10 6.76
CA PHE A 111 -14.17 6.85 7.41
C PHE A 111 -13.02 6.28 8.23
N TYR A 112 -11.82 6.12 7.65
CA TYR A 112 -10.69 5.58 8.42
C TYR A 112 -10.16 6.53 9.50
N LYS A 113 -10.26 7.85 9.31
CA LYS A 113 -9.92 8.85 10.36
C LYS A 113 -10.81 8.67 11.59
N GLU A 114 -12.11 8.58 11.37
CA GLU A 114 -13.12 8.51 12.43
C GLU A 114 -13.29 7.09 13.01
N LEU A 115 -12.95 6.04 12.25
CA LEU A 115 -13.03 4.64 12.69
C LEU A 115 -12.25 4.40 13.98
N HIS A 116 -11.06 4.99 14.13
CA HIS A 116 -10.26 4.78 15.34
C HIS A 116 -10.95 5.31 16.61
N GLN A 117 -11.60 6.47 16.52
CA GLN A 117 -12.38 7.05 17.62
C GLN A 117 -13.59 6.19 17.97
N PHE A 118 -14.26 5.63 16.96
CA PHE A 118 -15.34 4.68 17.16
C PHE A 118 -14.84 3.44 17.92
N LEU A 119 -13.74 2.82 17.48
CA LEU A 119 -13.20 1.60 18.09
C LEU A 119 -12.78 1.79 19.55
N ILE A 120 -12.25 2.97 19.91
CA ILE A 120 -11.94 3.31 21.31
C ILE A 120 -13.23 3.32 22.16
N LYS A 121 -14.32 3.90 21.63
CA LYS A 121 -15.61 4.00 22.33
C LYS A 121 -16.31 2.64 22.48
N VAL A 122 -16.29 1.81 21.44
CA VAL A 122 -17.03 0.53 21.42
C VAL A 122 -16.18 -0.69 21.79
N GLY A 123 -14.89 -0.52 22.09
CA GLY A 123 -13.96 -1.63 22.29
C GLY A 123 -14.38 -2.61 23.39
N SER A 124 -14.98 -2.13 24.48
CA SER A 124 -15.52 -3.00 25.54
C SER A 124 -16.73 -3.82 25.06
N ILE A 125 -17.60 -3.24 24.24
CA ILE A 125 -18.74 -3.91 23.61
C ILE A 125 -18.26 -4.97 22.62
N LEU A 126 -17.28 -4.62 21.77
CA LEU A 126 -16.68 -5.56 20.83
C LEU A 126 -15.99 -6.72 21.55
N SER A 127 -15.26 -6.45 22.62
CA SER A 127 -14.64 -7.50 23.44
C SER A 127 -15.67 -8.42 24.09
N LYS A 128 -16.82 -7.90 24.52
CA LYS A 128 -17.93 -8.69 25.09
C LYS A 128 -18.61 -9.56 24.03
N LEU A 129 -18.83 -9.03 22.83
CA LEU A 129 -19.60 -9.69 21.77
C LEU A 129 -18.77 -10.67 20.94
N TYR A 130 -17.51 -10.34 20.67
CA TYR A 130 -16.65 -11.09 19.76
C TYR A 130 -15.47 -11.76 20.44
N GLY A 131 -15.08 -11.35 21.66
CA GLY A 131 -13.92 -11.89 22.39
C GLY A 131 -12.73 -10.94 22.39
N GLY A 132 -11.72 -11.20 23.24
CA GLY A 132 -10.59 -10.29 23.47
C GLY A 132 -9.60 -10.13 22.31
N ASP A 133 -9.70 -10.98 21.29
CA ASP A 133 -8.88 -10.95 20.07
C ASP A 133 -9.54 -10.16 18.92
N TRP A 134 -10.65 -9.48 19.18
CA TRP A 134 -11.41 -8.74 18.16
C TRP A 134 -10.55 -7.74 17.38
N GLU A 135 -9.63 -7.02 18.03
CA GLU A 135 -8.79 -6.01 17.36
C GLU A 135 -7.89 -6.68 16.30
N LYS A 136 -7.36 -7.86 16.62
CA LYS A 136 -6.52 -8.66 15.70
C LYS A 136 -7.30 -9.23 14.53
N ARG A 137 -8.58 -9.57 14.71
CA ARG A 137 -9.44 -10.05 13.61
C ARG A 137 -9.99 -8.91 12.75
N LEU A 138 -10.29 -7.78 13.37
CA LEU A 138 -10.79 -6.60 12.67
C LEU A 138 -9.73 -6.02 11.72
N GLU A 139 -8.45 -6.07 12.11
CA GLU A 139 -7.30 -5.53 11.36
C GLU A 139 -7.56 -4.13 10.75
N ALA A 140 -8.22 -3.24 11.49
CA ALA A 140 -8.65 -1.93 10.97
C ALA A 140 -7.46 -1.07 10.54
N LYS A 141 -6.36 -1.09 11.30
CA LYS A 141 -5.14 -0.32 11.02
C LYS A 141 -4.45 -0.86 9.75
N GLU A 142 -4.44 -2.16 9.60
CA GLU A 142 -3.82 -2.82 8.46
C GLU A 142 -4.67 -2.67 7.19
N SER A 143 -5.99 -2.67 7.32
CA SER A 143 -6.94 -2.35 6.23
C SER A 143 -6.74 -0.91 5.76
N GLN A 144 -6.65 0.05 6.68
CA GLN A 144 -6.34 1.45 6.37
C GLN A 144 -4.99 1.59 5.66
N THR A 145 -3.96 0.93 6.18
CA THR A 145 -2.61 0.96 5.60
C THR A 145 -2.61 0.39 4.17
N ASN A 146 -3.32 -0.71 3.94
CA ASN A 146 -3.49 -1.29 2.61
C ASN A 146 -4.15 -0.31 1.64
N PHE A 147 -5.21 0.38 2.06
CA PHE A 147 -5.87 1.40 1.24
C PHE A 147 -4.90 2.53 0.86
N VAL A 148 -4.15 3.06 1.83
CA VAL A 148 -3.19 4.15 1.59
C VAL A 148 -2.10 3.71 0.61
N HIS A 149 -1.53 2.52 0.79
CA HIS A 149 -0.50 2.00 -0.11
C HIS A 149 -1.03 1.80 -1.53
N LEU A 150 -2.20 1.20 -1.69
CA LEU A 150 -2.83 1.03 -3.00
C LEU A 150 -3.11 2.35 -3.70
N ASN A 151 -3.57 3.37 -2.97
CA ASN A 151 -3.79 4.71 -3.53
C ASN A 151 -2.48 5.34 -4.02
N LEU A 152 -1.40 5.19 -3.25
CA LEU A 152 -0.07 5.69 -3.64
C LEU A 152 0.48 4.94 -4.85
N LEU A 153 0.32 3.61 -4.87
CA LEU A 153 0.78 2.74 -5.94
C LEU A 153 -0.01 2.95 -7.22
N SER A 154 -1.33 3.16 -7.14
CA SER A 154 -2.15 3.44 -8.32
C SER A 154 -1.77 4.76 -8.97
N LYS A 155 -1.54 5.81 -8.18
CA LYS A 155 -1.04 7.11 -8.68
C LYS A 155 0.35 6.98 -9.29
N LYS A 156 1.24 6.19 -8.68
CA LYS A 156 2.57 5.92 -9.23
C LYS A 156 2.46 5.15 -10.55
N TYR A 157 1.59 4.15 -10.61
CA TYR A 157 1.32 3.37 -11.81
C TYR A 157 0.79 4.24 -12.95
N GLU A 158 -0.21 5.08 -12.66
CA GLU A 158 -0.77 6.01 -13.63
C GLU A 158 0.29 6.94 -14.22
N ARG A 159 1.12 7.55 -13.36
CA ARG A 159 2.23 8.41 -13.79
C ARG A 159 3.24 7.63 -14.64
N ALA A 160 3.71 6.49 -14.14
CA ALA A 160 4.66 5.63 -14.84
C ALA A 160 4.13 5.18 -16.20
N TYR A 161 2.86 4.82 -16.28
CA TYR A 161 2.22 4.40 -17.52
C TYR A 161 2.16 5.55 -18.52
N ARG A 162 1.78 6.77 -18.09
CA ARG A 162 1.78 7.98 -18.95
C ARG A 162 3.18 8.38 -19.44
N GLU A 163 4.20 8.14 -18.61
CA GLU A 163 5.59 8.38 -18.98
C GLU A 163 6.12 7.36 -20.00
N LEU A 164 5.68 6.09 -19.90
CA LEU A 164 6.17 5.00 -20.73
C LEU A 164 5.34 4.78 -22.01
N PHE A 165 4.04 5.10 -21.99
CA PHE A 165 3.09 4.80 -23.05
C PHE A 165 2.23 6.02 -23.42
N ALA A 166 1.92 6.14 -24.70
CA ALA A 166 1.02 7.16 -25.23
C ALA A 166 -0.42 6.76 -24.90
N ILE A 167 -1.16 7.66 -24.23
CA ILE A 167 -2.60 7.51 -24.05
C ILE A 167 -3.27 8.12 -25.27
N VAL A 168 -4.07 7.31 -25.97
CA VAL A 168 -4.92 7.80 -27.05
C VAL A 168 -6.13 8.45 -26.39
N ASP A 169 -6.05 9.75 -26.14
CA ASP A 169 -7.23 10.52 -25.68
C ASP A 169 -8.23 10.61 -26.83
N ALA A 170 -9.48 10.23 -26.56
CA ALA A 170 -10.61 10.29 -27.51
C ALA A 170 -10.92 11.72 -28.04
N ASN A 171 -10.24 12.76 -27.52
CA ASN A 171 -10.51 14.17 -27.86
C ASN A 171 -9.62 14.75 -28.98
N ASN A 172 -8.61 14.01 -29.48
CA ASN A 172 -7.72 14.48 -30.55
C ASN A 172 -8.02 13.82 -31.91
N GLU A 173 -9.29 13.58 -32.23
CA GLU A 173 -9.74 13.19 -33.57
C GLU A 173 -9.68 14.36 -34.57
N LYS A 174 -8.49 14.86 -34.89
CA LYS A 174 -8.29 15.72 -36.07
C LYS A 174 -6.96 15.43 -36.77
N HIS A 175 -6.76 14.18 -37.14
CA HIS A 175 -6.05 13.69 -38.32
C HIS A 175 -5.53 12.29 -37.99
N LEU A 176 -6.26 11.25 -38.37
CA LEU A 176 -5.74 9.93 -38.73
C LEU A 176 -6.94 9.11 -39.21
N THR A 177 -7.25 9.25 -40.49
CA THR A 177 -8.20 8.37 -41.18
C THR A 177 -7.59 6.98 -41.33
N VAL A 178 -8.19 5.98 -40.68
CA VAL A 178 -8.55 4.63 -41.18
C VAL A 178 -8.62 3.63 -40.00
N ALA A 179 -9.82 3.04 -39.85
CA ALA A 179 -10.20 1.85 -39.07
C ALA A 179 -10.26 1.95 -37.52
N ASN A 180 -11.51 2.03 -37.02
CA ASN A 180 -12.04 1.52 -35.75
C ASN A 180 -11.04 1.02 -34.69
N SER A 181 -10.38 1.92 -33.95
CA SER A 181 -9.54 1.54 -32.81
C SER A 181 -9.62 2.57 -31.67
N SER A 182 -10.83 2.81 -31.14
CA SER A 182 -11.06 3.77 -30.04
C SER A 182 -11.16 3.16 -28.63
N ALA A 183 -10.76 1.89 -28.44
CA ALA A 183 -10.85 1.21 -27.13
C ALA A 183 -9.51 0.71 -26.53
N CYS A 184 -8.48 0.52 -27.38
CA CYS A 184 -7.35 -0.35 -27.04
C CYS A 184 -6.35 0.22 -26.00
N GLY A 185 -6.18 1.54 -25.91
CA GLY A 185 -5.20 2.17 -25.01
C GLY A 185 -5.52 2.02 -23.52
N SER A 186 -6.81 1.99 -23.17
CA SER A 186 -7.29 1.82 -21.79
C SER A 186 -7.17 0.37 -21.30
N ASP A 187 -7.25 -0.60 -22.21
CA ASP A 187 -7.28 -2.02 -21.85
C ASP A 187 -5.90 -2.54 -21.42
N TYR A 188 -4.82 -2.02 -22.00
CA TYR A 188 -3.45 -2.31 -21.54
C TYR A 188 -3.18 -1.77 -20.14
N TYR A 189 -3.65 -0.55 -19.85
CA TYR A 189 -3.54 0.07 -18.53
C TYR A 189 -4.29 -0.79 -17.49
N ARG A 190 -5.53 -1.19 -17.80
CA ARG A 190 -6.35 -2.07 -16.97
C ARG A 190 -5.70 -3.43 -16.76
N PHE A 191 -5.20 -4.06 -17.84
CA PHE A 191 -4.52 -5.35 -17.79
C PHE A 191 -3.32 -5.32 -16.84
N GLY A 192 -2.46 -4.31 -16.95
CA GLY A 192 -1.29 -4.19 -16.07
C GLY A 192 -1.68 -4.09 -14.59
N TRP A 193 -2.68 -3.26 -14.26
CA TRP A 193 -3.16 -3.17 -12.88
C TRP A 193 -3.74 -4.49 -12.37
N LEU A 194 -4.54 -5.20 -13.17
CA LEU A 194 -5.10 -6.50 -12.80
C LEU A 194 -4.01 -7.57 -12.59
N LEU A 195 -2.97 -7.57 -13.43
CA LEU A 195 -1.82 -8.45 -13.25
C LEU A 195 -1.06 -8.11 -11.95
N PHE A 196 -0.91 -6.83 -11.63
CA PHE A 196 -0.35 -6.39 -10.35
C PHE A 196 -1.19 -6.90 -9.17
N LEU A 197 -2.53 -6.81 -9.25
CA LEU A 197 -3.41 -7.36 -8.21
C LEU A 197 -3.25 -8.88 -8.06
N ALA A 198 -3.15 -9.63 -9.16
CA ALA A 198 -2.89 -11.07 -9.12
C ALA A 198 -1.56 -11.39 -8.42
N LEU A 199 -0.51 -10.63 -8.72
CA LEU A 199 0.80 -10.75 -8.04
C LEU A 199 0.69 -10.52 -6.53
N ARG A 200 -0.01 -9.45 -6.11
CA ARG A 200 -0.22 -9.18 -4.68
C ARG A 200 -0.97 -10.29 -3.96
N VAL A 201 -2.00 -10.83 -4.60
CA VAL A 201 -2.87 -11.86 -4.03
C VAL A 201 -2.10 -13.18 -3.88
N HIS A 202 -1.43 -13.62 -4.95
CA HIS A 202 -0.91 -14.98 -5.04
C HIS A 202 0.52 -15.15 -4.58
N VAL A 203 1.35 -14.11 -4.74
CA VAL A 203 2.79 -14.16 -4.50
C VAL A 203 3.15 -13.44 -3.22
N PHE A 204 2.73 -12.18 -3.08
CA PHE A 204 3.05 -11.41 -1.88
C PHE A 204 2.20 -11.82 -0.67
N ARG A 205 1.16 -12.65 -0.85
CA ARG A 205 0.29 -13.25 0.17
C ARG A 205 0.36 -12.57 1.54
N LEU A 206 -0.30 -11.41 1.66
CA LEU A 206 -0.43 -10.56 2.86
C LEU A 206 0.70 -9.55 3.11
N CYS A 207 1.73 -9.48 2.26
CA CYS A 207 2.73 -8.43 2.37
C CYS A 207 2.11 -7.08 1.98
N LYS A 208 1.98 -6.21 2.99
CA LYS A 208 1.41 -4.87 2.87
C LYS A 208 2.50 -3.84 2.59
N ASP A 209 3.76 -4.24 2.44
CA ASP A 209 4.85 -3.27 2.35
C ASP A 209 4.94 -2.58 0.98
N LEU A 210 5.23 -1.28 1.01
CA LEU A 210 5.20 -0.43 -0.16
C LEU A 210 6.35 -0.73 -1.14
N VAL A 211 7.47 -1.26 -0.64
CA VAL A 211 8.68 -1.51 -1.44
C VAL A 211 8.53 -2.77 -2.28
N THR A 212 8.07 -3.88 -1.70
CA THR A 212 7.78 -5.12 -2.44
C THR A 212 6.67 -4.89 -3.47
N CYS A 213 5.60 -4.20 -3.08
CA CYS A 213 4.56 -3.83 -4.04
C CYS A 213 5.10 -2.94 -5.18
N THR A 214 6.07 -2.06 -4.90
CA THR A 214 6.71 -1.26 -5.96
C THR A 214 7.55 -2.14 -6.90
N HIS A 215 8.30 -3.13 -6.39
CA HIS A 215 9.01 -4.08 -7.25
C HIS A 215 8.02 -4.83 -8.14
N GLY A 216 6.91 -5.32 -7.58
CA GLY A 216 5.84 -5.96 -8.35
C GLY A 216 5.23 -5.06 -9.42
N LEU A 217 4.99 -3.79 -9.10
CA LEU A 217 4.48 -2.83 -10.07
C LEU A 217 5.48 -2.58 -11.21
N VAL A 218 6.78 -2.47 -10.90
CA VAL A 218 7.83 -2.29 -11.91
C VAL A 218 8.02 -3.55 -12.76
N SER A 219 7.87 -4.75 -12.18
CA SER A 219 7.84 -6.00 -12.95
C SER A 219 6.69 -6.03 -13.96
N VAL A 220 5.50 -5.57 -13.55
CA VAL A 220 4.35 -5.42 -14.47
C VAL A 220 4.65 -4.41 -15.57
N LEU A 221 5.25 -3.26 -15.26
CA LEU A 221 5.67 -2.29 -16.26
C LEU A 221 6.69 -2.90 -17.25
N ALA A 222 7.60 -3.75 -16.78
CA ALA A 222 8.52 -4.48 -17.66
C ALA A 222 7.76 -5.42 -18.62
N ILE A 223 6.78 -6.18 -18.12
CA ILE A 223 5.93 -7.04 -18.95
C ILE A 223 5.17 -6.22 -19.99
N LEU A 224 4.56 -5.10 -19.58
CA LEU A 224 3.89 -4.20 -20.51
C LEU A 224 4.86 -3.67 -21.57
N LEU A 225 6.08 -3.26 -21.19
CA LEU A 225 7.06 -2.77 -22.15
C LEU A 225 7.49 -3.85 -23.15
N ILE A 226 7.59 -5.11 -22.73
CA ILE A 226 7.93 -6.23 -23.60
C ILE A 226 6.82 -6.51 -24.63
N HIS A 227 5.55 -6.44 -24.21
CA HIS A 227 4.44 -6.95 -25.02
C HIS A 227 3.58 -5.87 -25.70
N VAL A 228 3.45 -4.68 -25.11
CA VAL A 228 2.67 -3.58 -25.71
C VAL A 228 3.36 -3.10 -27.00
N PRO A 229 2.60 -2.89 -28.09
CA PRO A 229 3.16 -2.44 -29.37
C PRO A 229 4.11 -1.26 -29.25
N ALA A 230 5.30 -1.35 -29.85
CA ALA A 230 6.34 -0.31 -29.75
C ALA A 230 5.88 1.07 -30.21
N ARG A 231 4.95 1.13 -31.18
CA ARG A 231 4.32 2.36 -31.67
C ARG A 231 3.56 3.15 -30.59
N LEU A 232 3.18 2.49 -29.49
CA LEU A 232 2.47 3.10 -28.36
C LEU A 232 3.42 3.53 -27.24
N ARG A 233 4.73 3.32 -27.36
CA ARG A 233 5.70 3.79 -26.34
C ARG A 233 5.90 5.29 -26.48
N ASN A 234 5.92 5.99 -25.36
CA ASN A 234 6.10 7.45 -25.30
C ASN A 234 7.58 7.88 -25.19
N PHE A 235 8.51 6.96 -25.44
CA PHE A 235 9.95 7.22 -25.41
C PHE A 235 10.65 6.51 -26.57
N LYS A 236 11.82 7.01 -26.93
CA LYS A 236 12.68 6.37 -27.93
C LYS A 236 13.63 5.42 -27.23
N VAL A 237 13.71 4.17 -27.69
CA VAL A 237 14.59 3.12 -27.11
C VAL A 237 16.09 3.52 -27.15
N ASN A 238 16.46 4.44 -28.04
CA ASN A 238 17.83 4.95 -28.18
C ASN A 238 18.12 6.21 -27.34
N ASP A 239 17.21 6.61 -26.45
CA ASP A 239 17.41 7.76 -25.57
C ASP A 239 18.34 7.41 -24.40
N SER A 240 19.64 7.67 -24.56
CA SER A 240 20.66 7.34 -23.56
C SER A 240 20.58 8.16 -22.27
N GLU A 241 19.74 9.22 -22.21
CA GLU A 241 19.54 9.98 -20.98
C GLU A 241 18.63 9.24 -19.98
N ARG A 242 17.72 8.40 -20.50
CA ARG A 242 16.72 7.68 -19.69
C ARG A 242 16.92 6.18 -19.67
N ILE A 243 17.53 5.63 -20.72
CA ILE A 243 17.66 4.20 -20.94
C ILE A 243 19.12 3.81 -20.78
N VAL A 244 19.34 2.82 -19.92
CA VAL A 244 20.62 2.18 -19.74
C VAL A 244 20.94 1.37 -20.99
N MET A 245 22.01 1.75 -21.69
CA MET A 245 22.47 1.07 -22.89
C MET A 245 23.62 0.13 -22.54
N LYS A 246 23.59 -1.09 -23.09
CA LYS A 246 24.66 -2.08 -23.00
C LYS A 246 24.88 -2.70 -24.38
N ASP A 247 26.13 -2.63 -24.86
CA ASP A 247 26.54 -3.09 -26.19
C ASP A 247 25.67 -2.54 -27.35
N GLY A 248 25.23 -1.28 -27.23
CA GLY A 248 24.41 -0.60 -28.24
C GLY A 248 22.92 -1.00 -28.23
N LYS A 249 22.47 -1.81 -27.26
CA LYS A 249 21.06 -2.16 -27.04
C LYS A 249 20.57 -1.66 -25.69
N ALA A 250 19.26 -1.45 -25.58
CA ALA A 250 18.61 -1.03 -24.34
C ALA A 250 18.50 -2.21 -23.35
N ASP A 251 19.04 -2.01 -22.15
CA ASP A 251 18.81 -2.88 -21.00
C ASP A 251 17.54 -2.42 -20.27
N LEU A 252 16.42 -3.08 -20.56
CA LEU A 252 15.11 -2.70 -20.03
C LEU A 252 15.06 -2.76 -18.50
N LEU A 253 15.61 -3.83 -17.92
CA LEU A 253 15.53 -4.05 -16.48
C LEU A 253 16.43 -3.05 -15.74
N ALA A 254 17.66 -2.84 -16.21
CA ALA A 254 18.55 -1.83 -15.63
C ALA A 254 17.96 -0.42 -15.75
N SER A 255 17.30 -0.10 -16.87
CA SER A 255 16.62 1.19 -17.07
C SER A 255 15.50 1.40 -16.06
N LEU A 256 14.61 0.41 -15.89
CA LEU A 256 13.53 0.46 -14.91
C LEU A 256 14.06 0.54 -13.47
N CYS A 257 15.12 -0.20 -13.15
CA CYS A 257 15.79 -0.12 -11.85
C CYS A 257 16.36 1.26 -11.57
N ASN A 258 16.94 1.92 -12.58
CA ASN A 258 17.45 3.28 -12.44
C ASN A 258 16.30 4.29 -12.26
N MET A 259 15.25 4.19 -13.08
CA MET A 259 14.10 5.12 -13.04
C MET A 259 13.31 5.04 -11.73
N TYR A 260 13.13 3.84 -11.18
CA TYR A 260 12.27 3.61 -10.02
C TYR A 260 13.02 3.23 -8.74
N GLU A 261 14.35 3.27 -8.78
CA GLU A 261 15.26 2.98 -7.66
C GLU A 261 15.10 1.57 -7.06
N THR A 262 14.68 0.59 -7.87
CA THR A 262 14.47 -0.81 -7.44
C THR A 262 15.77 -1.63 -7.40
N SER A 263 15.71 -2.86 -6.88
CA SER A 263 16.78 -3.84 -7.01
C SER A 263 16.63 -4.61 -8.30
N GLU A 264 17.73 -4.82 -9.03
CA GLU A 264 17.69 -5.68 -10.21
C GLU A 264 17.40 -7.14 -9.83
N ASP A 265 18.01 -7.64 -8.75
CA ASP A 265 17.80 -9.01 -8.28
C ASP A 265 16.34 -9.26 -7.86
N GLU A 266 15.77 -8.37 -7.04
CA GLU A 266 14.37 -8.47 -6.63
C GLU A 266 13.43 -8.27 -7.82
N LEU A 267 13.73 -7.33 -8.73
CA LEU A 267 12.93 -7.12 -9.93
C LEU A 267 12.90 -8.37 -10.82
N ARG A 268 14.04 -9.04 -11.01
CA ARG A 268 14.14 -10.29 -11.78
C ARG A 268 13.31 -11.40 -11.14
N LYS A 269 13.43 -11.59 -9.83
CA LYS A 269 12.65 -12.58 -9.07
C LYS A 269 11.15 -12.33 -9.20
N THR A 270 10.72 -11.10 -8.96
CA THR A 270 9.29 -10.74 -9.02
C THR A 270 8.74 -10.77 -10.46
N LEU A 271 9.59 -10.48 -11.46
CA LEU A 271 9.23 -10.64 -12.86
C LEU A 271 9.01 -12.11 -13.24
N GLU A 272 9.84 -13.02 -12.74
CA GLU A 272 9.65 -14.47 -12.92
C GLU A 272 8.33 -14.93 -12.30
N GLU A 273 8.03 -14.50 -11.07
CA GLU A 273 6.76 -14.77 -10.39
C GLU A 273 5.56 -14.25 -11.21
N ALA A 274 5.64 -13.04 -11.75
CA ALA A 274 4.60 -12.47 -12.60
C ALA A 274 4.41 -13.23 -13.93
N ASN A 275 5.50 -13.68 -14.56
CA ASN A 275 5.43 -14.52 -15.76
C ASN A 275 4.78 -15.87 -15.47
N ASN A 276 5.08 -16.48 -14.32
CA ASN A 276 4.44 -17.73 -13.89
C ASN A 276 2.93 -17.53 -13.70
N LEU A 277 2.50 -16.41 -13.11
CA LEU A 277 1.07 -16.09 -12.99
C LEU A 277 0.38 -15.90 -14.33
N ILE A 278 1.04 -15.28 -15.32
CA ILE A 278 0.51 -15.20 -16.69
C ILE A 278 0.31 -16.60 -17.25
N ALA A 279 1.30 -17.49 -17.13
CA ALA A 279 1.19 -18.85 -17.61
C ALA A 279 0.07 -19.62 -16.89
N ASP A 280 -0.06 -19.44 -15.58
CA ASP A 280 -1.01 -20.18 -14.75
C ASP A 280 -2.45 -19.68 -14.88
N ILE A 281 -2.68 -18.36 -14.84
CA ILE A 281 -4.03 -17.78 -14.87
C ILE A 281 -4.52 -17.66 -16.31
N LEU A 282 -3.67 -17.17 -17.22
CA LEU A 282 -4.05 -16.91 -18.61
C LEU A 282 -3.86 -18.11 -19.53
N LYS A 283 -3.21 -19.19 -19.03
CA LYS A 283 -2.91 -20.41 -19.81
C LYS A 283 -2.11 -20.11 -21.08
N LYS A 284 -1.28 -19.07 -21.03
CA LYS A 284 -0.40 -18.65 -22.13
C LYS A 284 0.93 -19.38 -22.05
N LYS A 285 1.46 -19.76 -23.22
CA LYS A 285 2.76 -20.44 -23.31
C LYS A 285 3.87 -19.41 -23.25
N ALA A 286 4.75 -19.51 -22.26
CA ALA A 286 5.97 -18.72 -22.17
C ALA A 286 6.97 -19.17 -23.23
N CYS A 287 7.62 -18.22 -23.89
CA CYS A 287 8.78 -18.44 -24.75
C CYS A 287 9.92 -17.48 -24.39
N LEU A 288 11.15 -17.83 -24.78
CA LEU A 288 12.28 -16.92 -24.60
C LEU A 288 12.17 -15.77 -25.61
N ALA A 289 12.33 -14.54 -25.14
CA ALA A 289 12.28 -13.35 -25.99
C ALA A 289 13.37 -13.37 -27.06
N SER A 290 14.52 -14.01 -26.79
CA SER A 290 15.62 -14.18 -27.76
C SER A 290 15.27 -15.06 -28.96
N GLU A 291 14.27 -15.93 -28.83
CA GLU A 291 13.82 -16.83 -29.89
C GLU A 291 12.83 -16.15 -30.85
N HIS A 292 12.27 -15.00 -30.47
CA HIS A 292 11.24 -14.30 -31.22
C HIS A 292 11.73 -12.94 -31.71
N LYS A 293 11.88 -12.78 -33.02
CA LYS A 293 12.15 -11.49 -33.66
C LYS A 293 10.86 -10.71 -33.84
N HIS A 294 10.35 -10.15 -32.75
CA HIS A 294 9.18 -9.28 -32.77
C HIS A 294 9.61 -7.80 -32.84
N GLU A 295 8.86 -6.98 -33.57
CA GLU A 295 9.14 -5.52 -33.74
C GLU A 295 9.26 -4.80 -32.39
N ASN A 296 8.51 -5.27 -31.38
CA ASN A 296 8.56 -4.73 -30.01
C ASN A 296 9.92 -4.89 -29.33
N LEU A 297 10.70 -5.90 -29.71
CA LEU A 297 11.98 -6.24 -29.08
C LEU A 297 13.19 -5.69 -29.84
N GLU A 298 12.96 -4.92 -30.90
CA GLU A 298 14.04 -4.30 -31.67
C GLU A 298 14.85 -3.35 -30.79
N ASN A 299 16.18 -3.47 -30.85
CA ASN A 299 17.14 -2.72 -30.04
C ASN A 299 17.07 -2.94 -28.52
N ILE A 300 16.41 -4.01 -28.06
CA ILE A 300 16.34 -4.39 -26.63
C ILE A 300 17.22 -5.63 -26.37
N ILE A 301 17.84 -5.69 -25.19
CA ILE A 301 18.49 -6.90 -24.70
C ILE A 301 17.42 -7.89 -24.27
N THR A 302 17.33 -9.01 -25.00
CA THR A 302 16.32 -10.05 -24.78
C THR A 302 16.74 -11.13 -23.81
N ASP A 303 17.98 -11.10 -23.32
CA ASP A 303 18.56 -12.18 -22.53
C ASP A 303 17.84 -12.34 -21.20
N GLY A 304 17.28 -13.54 -20.98
CA GLY A 304 16.51 -13.86 -19.78
C GLY A 304 15.11 -13.24 -19.72
N LEU A 305 14.65 -12.58 -20.78
CA LEU A 305 13.28 -12.07 -20.87
C LEU A 305 12.33 -13.14 -21.42
N ILE A 306 11.10 -13.15 -20.92
CA ILE A 306 10.02 -14.02 -21.36
C ILE A 306 9.06 -13.23 -22.25
N TYR A 307 8.63 -13.85 -23.34
CA TYR A 307 7.63 -13.35 -24.25
C TYR A 307 6.42 -14.29 -24.28
N PHE A 308 5.24 -13.72 -24.48
CA PHE A 308 3.97 -14.44 -24.65
C PHE A 308 3.33 -13.99 -25.96
N GLU A 309 3.20 -14.93 -26.89
CA GLU A 309 2.59 -14.67 -28.19
C GLU A 309 1.10 -14.28 -28.04
N ASP A 310 0.71 -13.27 -28.82
CA ASP A 310 -0.62 -12.66 -28.84
C ASP A 310 -1.12 -12.13 -27.48
N LEU A 311 -0.26 -11.90 -26.48
CA LEU A 311 -0.71 -11.47 -25.15
C LEU A 311 -1.49 -10.14 -25.21
N MET A 312 -1.06 -9.25 -26.10
CA MET A 312 -1.61 -7.89 -26.27
C MET A 312 -2.49 -7.75 -27.51
N ASP A 313 -2.84 -8.85 -28.17
CA ASP A 313 -3.76 -8.84 -29.31
C ASP A 313 -5.20 -8.61 -28.82
N GLU A 314 -6.02 -7.84 -29.54
CA GLU A 314 -7.33 -7.37 -29.05
C GLU A 314 -8.24 -8.48 -28.48
N SER A 315 -8.37 -9.61 -29.19
CA SER A 315 -9.21 -10.74 -28.76
C SER A 315 -8.64 -11.48 -27.55
N SER A 316 -7.32 -11.62 -27.50
CA SER A 316 -6.58 -12.29 -26.43
C SER A 316 -6.49 -11.44 -25.17
N LEU A 317 -6.31 -10.12 -25.31
CA LEU A 317 -6.29 -9.14 -24.24
C LEU A 317 -7.63 -9.08 -23.52
N ALA A 318 -8.74 -9.00 -24.26
CA ALA A 318 -10.09 -8.99 -23.67
C ALA A 318 -10.36 -10.27 -22.87
N SER A 319 -9.98 -11.44 -23.41
CA SER A 319 -10.06 -12.72 -22.69
C SER A 319 -9.18 -12.73 -21.44
N SER A 320 -7.96 -12.20 -21.54
CA SER A 320 -6.99 -12.16 -20.44
C SER A 320 -7.43 -11.26 -19.29
N VAL A 321 -7.96 -10.07 -19.60
CA VAL A 321 -8.57 -9.16 -18.62
C VAL A 321 -9.71 -9.85 -17.89
N LEU A 322 -10.60 -10.55 -18.61
CA LEU A 322 -11.71 -11.28 -18.00
C LEU A 322 -11.24 -12.42 -17.08
N LEU A 323 -10.18 -13.14 -17.46
CA LEU A 323 -9.60 -14.20 -16.62
C LEU A 323 -8.98 -13.64 -15.33
N LEU A 324 -8.25 -12.52 -15.41
CA LEU A 324 -7.70 -11.85 -14.24
C LEU A 324 -8.79 -11.29 -13.32
N GLU A 325 -9.88 -10.76 -13.86
CA GLU A 325 -11.03 -10.31 -13.06
C GLU A 325 -11.68 -11.47 -12.32
N LYS A 326 -11.86 -12.62 -12.98
CA LYS A 326 -12.40 -13.84 -12.35
C LYS A 326 -11.48 -14.39 -11.27
N ASP A 327 -10.17 -14.38 -11.51
CA ASP A 327 -9.17 -14.77 -10.52
C ASP A 327 -9.21 -13.84 -9.31
N TYR A 328 -9.27 -12.52 -9.54
CA TYR A 328 -9.43 -11.53 -8.49
C TYR A 328 -10.73 -11.76 -7.70
N ASP A 329 -11.87 -11.96 -8.35
CA ASP A 329 -13.15 -12.20 -7.66
C ASP A 329 -13.12 -13.50 -6.84
N ALA A 330 -12.44 -14.55 -7.33
CA ALA A 330 -12.27 -15.81 -6.59
C ALA A 330 -11.41 -15.62 -5.33
N ALA A 331 -10.34 -14.84 -5.43
CA ALA A 331 -9.47 -14.52 -4.29
C ALA A 331 -10.10 -13.51 -3.32
N ALA A 332 -10.78 -12.49 -3.84
CA ALA A 332 -11.43 -11.42 -3.08
C ALA A 332 -12.64 -11.93 -2.29
N LYS A 333 -13.34 -12.98 -2.75
CA LYS A 333 -14.36 -13.68 -1.95
C LYS A 333 -13.84 -14.14 -0.58
N ASN A 334 -12.53 -14.38 -0.45
CA ASN A 334 -11.90 -14.76 0.81
C ASN A 334 -11.48 -13.56 1.69
N LYS A 335 -11.29 -12.34 1.15
CA LYS A 335 -10.76 -11.17 1.89
C LYS A 335 -11.65 -9.93 1.95
N GLY A 336 -12.70 -9.83 1.13
CA GLY A 336 -13.95 -9.09 1.36
C GLY A 336 -13.94 -7.56 1.61
N ASP A 337 -12.80 -6.88 1.68
CA ASP A 337 -12.75 -5.51 2.22
C ASP A 337 -13.03 -4.40 1.20
N LEU A 338 -12.06 -4.15 0.32
CA LEU A 338 -12.05 -3.08 -0.65
C LEU A 338 -11.94 -3.70 -2.04
N ASP A 339 -12.77 -3.25 -2.99
CA ASP A 339 -12.52 -3.60 -4.39
C ASP A 339 -11.35 -2.78 -4.92
N GLU A 340 -10.15 -3.37 -4.95
CA GLU A 340 -8.91 -2.73 -5.37
C GLU A 340 -8.90 -2.36 -6.87
N ARG A 341 -9.90 -2.78 -7.66
CA ARG A 341 -10.11 -2.32 -9.04
C ARG A 341 -10.63 -0.88 -9.10
N ILE A 342 -11.17 -0.36 -7.99
CA ILE A 342 -11.69 1.01 -7.90
C ILE A 342 -10.65 2.09 -8.22
N PHE A 343 -9.36 1.77 -8.04
CA PHE A 343 -8.27 2.72 -8.27
C PHE A 343 -7.98 3.00 -9.74
N ILE A 344 -8.53 2.20 -10.66
CA ILE A 344 -8.36 2.37 -12.12
C ILE A 344 -9.69 2.55 -12.87
N ASN A 345 -10.83 2.29 -12.23
CA ASN A 345 -12.14 2.53 -12.82
C ASN A 345 -12.58 3.98 -12.56
N GLU A 346 -12.52 4.83 -13.58
CA GLU A 346 -13.00 6.22 -13.50
C GLU A 346 -14.48 6.29 -13.05
N ASN A 347 -15.29 5.32 -13.47
CA ASN A 347 -16.73 5.25 -13.22
C ASN A 347 -17.14 4.72 -11.83
N ASP A 348 -16.24 4.05 -11.10
CA ASP A 348 -16.56 3.39 -9.82
C ASP A 348 -15.95 4.09 -8.60
N SER A 349 -15.19 5.17 -8.82
CA SER A 349 -14.51 5.91 -7.76
C SER A 349 -15.50 6.25 -6.64
N CYS A 350 -15.34 5.59 -5.49
CA CYS A 350 -16.01 5.97 -4.25
C CYS A 350 -15.48 7.35 -3.86
N TYR A 351 -16.01 8.42 -4.46
CA TYR A 351 -15.66 9.83 -4.24
C TYR A 351 -14.21 10.05 -3.76
N VAL A 352 -13.24 9.48 -4.48
CA VAL A 352 -11.81 9.83 -4.30
C VAL A 352 -11.52 11.13 -5.05
N GLN A 353 -12.41 11.52 -5.97
CA GLN A 353 -12.37 12.74 -6.75
C GLN A 353 -13.07 13.88 -5.99
N GLY A 354 -12.46 14.38 -4.91
CA GLY A 354 -13.15 15.41 -4.13
C GLY A 354 -12.43 15.98 -2.91
N ALA A 355 -11.10 16.02 -2.86
CA ALA A 355 -10.39 17.02 -2.05
C ALA A 355 -8.93 17.06 -2.48
N TYR A 356 -8.51 18.27 -2.81
CA TYR A 356 -7.17 18.65 -3.16
C TYR A 356 -6.16 18.33 -2.04
N LEU A 357 -4.90 18.22 -2.48
CA LEU A 357 -3.71 18.52 -1.70
C LEU A 357 -4.00 19.66 -0.70
N GLU A 358 -4.12 19.34 0.60
CA GLU A 358 -3.81 20.21 1.76
C GLU A 358 -4.33 19.70 3.12
N VAL A 359 -5.17 18.66 3.19
CA VAL A 359 -5.71 18.18 4.49
C VAL A 359 -5.51 16.69 4.74
N LEU A 360 -4.29 16.23 4.50
CA LEU A 360 -3.67 15.34 5.48
C LEU A 360 -2.70 16.22 6.23
N SER A 361 -3.11 16.91 7.29
CA SER A 361 -2.16 17.31 8.33
C SER A 361 -1.60 16.02 8.93
N PHE A 362 -0.63 15.33 8.32
CA PHE A 362 0.81 15.65 8.28
C PHE A 362 1.43 15.85 9.69
N GLU A 363 0.74 15.52 10.79
CA GLU A 363 1.34 15.58 12.14
C GLU A 363 1.77 14.20 12.70
N TRP A 364 1.11 13.11 12.32
CA TRP A 364 1.40 11.80 12.90
C TRP A 364 2.55 11.02 12.24
N TYR A 365 2.92 11.34 11.00
CA TYR A 365 4.03 10.70 10.28
C TYR A 365 5.26 11.63 10.15
N TYR A 366 5.12 12.94 10.37
CA TYR A 366 6.11 13.98 10.01
C TYR A 366 6.69 14.79 11.19
N SER A 367 6.47 14.41 12.46
CA SER A 367 7.29 14.96 13.55
C SER A 367 8.80 14.65 13.38
N TRP A 368 9.15 13.84 12.37
CA TRP A 368 10.50 13.49 11.94
C TRP A 368 10.81 13.86 10.47
N TRP A 369 10.28 14.97 9.93
CA TRP A 369 10.59 15.33 8.54
C TRP A 369 10.57 16.84 8.29
N HIS A 370 11.48 17.54 8.96
CA HIS A 370 12.00 18.78 8.41
C HIS A 370 13.33 18.48 7.72
N VAL A 371 13.33 18.49 6.38
CA VAL A 371 14.25 19.24 5.48
C VAL A 371 14.29 18.60 4.07
N GLN A 372 13.79 19.40 3.11
CA GLN A 372 14.12 19.54 1.68
C GLN A 372 13.64 18.55 0.58
N VAL A 373 12.94 19.17 -0.38
CA VAL A 373 12.48 18.76 -1.73
C VAL A 373 11.41 17.66 -1.77
N ALA A 374 10.26 18.01 -2.37
CA ALA A 374 9.00 17.24 -2.36
C ALA A 374 9.10 15.87 -3.06
N ALA A 375 9.63 14.87 -2.38
CA ALA A 375 9.60 13.47 -2.79
C ALA A 375 8.22 12.84 -2.48
N THR A 376 7.68 12.03 -3.40
CA THR A 376 6.46 11.25 -3.12
C THR A 376 6.75 10.17 -2.07
N PRO A 377 5.77 9.71 -1.27
CA PRO A 377 6.01 8.65 -0.27
C PRO A 377 6.64 7.38 -0.84
N VAL A 378 6.25 6.99 -2.07
CA VAL A 378 6.87 5.84 -2.75
C VAL A 378 8.31 6.14 -3.13
N SER A 379 8.61 7.33 -3.65
CA SER A 379 10.00 7.74 -3.94
C SER A 379 10.84 7.71 -2.66
N THR A 380 10.38 8.30 -1.57
CA THR A 380 11.09 8.30 -0.28
C THR A 380 11.36 6.88 0.22
N ALA A 381 10.37 5.98 0.16
CA ALA A 381 10.54 4.58 0.54
C ALA A 381 11.59 3.88 -0.34
N MET A 382 11.54 4.08 -1.66
CA MET A 382 12.49 3.47 -2.59
C MET A 382 13.90 4.03 -2.44
N THR A 383 14.06 5.34 -2.25
CA THR A 383 15.36 5.97 -1.99
C THR A 383 15.96 5.49 -0.67
N THR A 384 15.14 5.35 0.37
CA THR A 384 15.59 4.79 1.65
C THR A 384 16.00 3.33 1.49
N ALA A 385 15.21 2.52 0.78
CA ALA A 385 15.54 1.11 0.51
C ALA A 385 16.81 0.97 -0.35
N LYS A 386 17.01 1.83 -1.35
CA LYS A 386 18.23 1.90 -2.15
C LYS A 386 19.42 2.25 -1.28
N TRP A 387 19.31 3.27 -0.43
CA TRP A 387 20.36 3.66 0.51
C TRP A 387 20.72 2.53 1.47
N LEU A 388 19.74 1.85 2.07
CA LEU A 388 20.00 0.68 2.93
C LEU A 388 20.80 -0.38 2.18
N ARG A 389 20.41 -0.73 0.95
CA ARG A 389 21.09 -1.74 0.12
C ARG A 389 22.50 -1.33 -0.31
N THR A 390 22.73 -0.07 -0.67
CA THR A 390 24.02 0.37 -1.23
C THR A 390 25.00 0.86 -0.16
N VAL A 391 24.49 1.39 0.95
CA VAL A 391 25.30 2.08 1.97
C VAL A 391 25.44 1.25 3.24
N ILE A 392 24.40 0.52 3.64
CA ILE A 392 24.37 -0.22 4.91
C ILE A 392 24.66 -1.70 4.71
N ALA A 393 23.99 -2.37 3.77
CA ALA A 393 24.14 -3.82 3.57
C ALA A 393 25.59 -4.29 3.34
N PRO A 394 26.47 -3.55 2.63
CA PRO A 394 27.86 -3.96 2.43
C PRO A 394 28.75 -3.80 3.68
N LEU A 395 28.27 -3.12 4.73
CA LEU A 395 29.05 -2.86 5.93
C LEU A 395 29.17 -4.12 6.81
N PRO A 396 30.27 -4.26 7.58
CA PRO A 396 30.39 -5.32 8.55
C PRO A 396 29.40 -5.10 9.71
N SER A 397 28.87 -6.19 10.26
CA SER A 397 28.10 -6.21 11.51
C SER A 397 28.99 -6.10 12.77
N LYS A 398 30.20 -5.57 12.61
CA LYS A 398 31.21 -5.39 13.65
C LYS A 398 31.78 -3.98 13.57
N PRO A 399 32.33 -3.45 14.67
CA PRO A 399 33.06 -2.18 14.65
C PRO A 399 34.12 -2.14 13.55
N SER A 400 34.26 -1.01 12.88
CA SER A 400 35.36 -0.80 11.94
C SER A 400 36.67 -0.61 12.70
N ALA A 401 37.82 -0.81 12.04
CA ALA A 401 39.12 -0.58 12.65
C ALA A 401 39.32 0.87 13.15
N GLU A 402 38.62 1.85 12.58
CA GLU A 402 38.64 3.23 13.07
C GLU A 402 37.79 3.38 14.33
N LEU A 403 36.60 2.79 14.35
CA LEU A 403 35.75 2.79 15.53
C LEU A 403 36.41 2.04 16.70
N GLU A 404 37.04 0.87 16.44
CA GLU A 404 37.78 0.12 17.45
C GLU A 404 38.89 0.95 18.10
N ARG A 405 39.56 1.85 17.35
CA ARG A 405 40.55 2.77 17.93
C ARG A 405 39.91 3.74 18.91
N PHE A 406 38.76 4.32 18.58
CA PHE A 406 38.03 5.21 19.50
C PHE A 406 37.52 4.48 20.75
N LEU A 407 37.05 3.24 20.60
CA LEU A 407 36.56 2.42 21.71
C LEU A 407 37.71 1.98 22.64
N SER A 408 38.88 1.71 22.07
CA SER A 408 40.09 1.31 22.82
C SER A 408 40.85 2.49 23.44
N SER A 409 40.67 3.71 22.93
CA SER A 409 41.31 4.93 23.47
C SER A 409 40.57 5.54 24.67
N CYS A 410 39.45 4.95 25.07
CA CYS A 410 38.77 5.25 26.32
C CYS A 410 39.60 4.83 27.55
N ASP A 411 39.22 5.30 28.74
CA ASP A 411 39.90 4.97 30.01
C ASP A 411 39.95 3.46 30.27
N ARG A 412 38.98 2.73 29.70
CA ARG A 412 38.91 1.28 29.57
C ARG A 412 38.41 0.96 28.16
N ASP A 413 38.81 -0.18 27.62
CA ASP A 413 38.23 -0.67 26.36
C ASP A 413 36.74 -0.95 26.55
N VAL A 414 35.90 -0.17 25.86
CA VAL A 414 34.43 -0.24 25.94
C VAL A 414 33.81 -1.05 24.78
N THR A 415 34.62 -1.71 23.95
CA THR A 415 34.15 -2.40 22.74
C THR A 415 33.10 -3.47 23.04
N ALA A 416 33.35 -4.30 24.04
CA ALA A 416 32.42 -5.36 24.46
C ALA A 416 31.13 -4.78 25.06
N ASP A 417 31.23 -3.73 25.88
CA ASP A 417 30.10 -3.10 26.55
C ASP A 417 29.17 -2.42 25.53
N VAL A 418 29.74 -1.67 24.58
CA VAL A 418 29.01 -1.02 23.49
C VAL A 418 28.28 -2.05 22.62
N THR A 419 28.98 -3.11 22.20
CA THR A 419 28.41 -4.17 21.35
C THR A 419 27.27 -4.90 22.06
N LYS A 420 27.46 -5.27 23.34
CA LYS A 420 26.45 -5.95 24.13
C LYS A 420 25.21 -5.10 24.34
N ARG A 421 25.37 -3.80 24.63
CA ARG A 421 24.24 -2.87 24.78
C ARG A 421 23.46 -2.74 23.48
N ALA A 422 24.14 -2.53 22.35
CA ALA A 422 23.49 -2.45 21.04
C ALA A 422 22.67 -3.71 20.75
N GLN A 423 23.21 -4.90 21.05
CA GLN A 423 22.50 -6.15 20.86
C GLN A 423 21.23 -6.25 21.72
N ILE A 424 21.31 -5.94 23.02
CA ILE A 424 20.14 -5.95 23.92
C ILE A 424 19.03 -5.03 23.40
N ILE A 425 19.40 -3.83 22.93
CA ILE A 425 18.41 -2.88 22.45
C ILE A 425 17.79 -3.35 21.13
N LEU A 426 18.59 -3.87 20.21
CA LEU A 426 18.07 -4.40 18.94
C LEU A 426 17.19 -5.64 19.17
N GLU A 427 17.49 -6.47 20.16
CA GLU A 427 16.60 -7.56 20.59
C GLU A 427 15.27 -7.06 21.15
N ALA A 428 15.25 -5.90 21.82
CA ALA A 428 14.03 -5.27 22.30
C ALA A 428 13.21 -4.62 21.17
N ILE A 429 13.86 -4.00 20.18
CA ILE A 429 13.20 -3.38 19.01
C ILE A 429 12.67 -4.44 18.05
N PHE A 430 13.45 -5.50 17.84
CA PHE A 430 13.11 -6.63 16.97
C PHE A 430 13.12 -7.91 17.81
N PRO A 431 12.04 -8.29 18.50
CA PRO A 431 12.02 -9.52 19.31
C PRO A 431 11.88 -10.78 18.45
N CYS A 432 12.65 -11.83 18.76
CA CYS A 432 12.46 -13.17 18.19
C CYS A 432 11.50 -13.91 19.11
N SER A 433 10.19 -13.88 18.80
CA SER A 433 9.12 -14.46 19.63
C SER A 433 8.93 -13.77 21.00
N GLY A 434 7.72 -13.28 21.28
CA GLY A 434 7.36 -12.87 22.65
C GLY A 434 7.31 -14.08 23.59
N PRO A 435 7.43 -13.90 24.92
CA PRO A 435 7.17 -14.97 25.87
C PRO A 435 5.73 -15.47 25.68
N GLY A 436 5.57 -16.68 25.12
CA GLY A 436 4.26 -17.31 24.88
C GLY A 436 3.67 -17.20 23.47
N GLN A 437 4.45 -16.83 22.44
CA GLN A 437 3.98 -16.83 21.04
C GLN A 437 4.75 -17.85 20.19
N ASN A 438 4.03 -18.70 19.45
CA ASN A 438 4.60 -19.53 18.39
C ASN A 438 4.86 -18.64 17.15
N ALA A 439 6.01 -17.96 17.11
CA ALA A 439 6.46 -17.26 15.90
C ALA A 439 6.78 -18.29 14.81
N SER A 440 6.41 -18.01 13.56
CA SER A 440 6.80 -18.88 12.45
C SER A 440 8.31 -18.81 12.26
N LEU A 441 8.93 -19.90 11.77
CA LEU A 441 10.38 -19.94 11.48
C LEU A 441 10.82 -18.75 10.58
N MET A 442 9.92 -18.30 9.70
CA MET A 442 10.13 -17.18 8.79
C MET A 442 10.20 -15.83 9.52
N ASP A 443 9.39 -15.62 10.56
CA ASP A 443 9.38 -14.38 11.35
C ASP A 443 10.71 -14.21 12.11
N ASN A 444 11.28 -15.32 12.59
CA ASN A 444 12.57 -15.32 13.28
C ASN A 444 13.74 -15.03 12.34
N ILE A 445 13.73 -15.58 11.12
CA ILE A 445 14.75 -15.30 10.09
C ILE A 445 14.67 -13.81 9.68
N TRP A 446 13.45 -13.29 9.50
CA TRP A 446 13.24 -11.89 9.16
C TRP A 446 13.73 -10.95 10.26
N ALA A 447 13.39 -11.24 11.52
CA ALA A 447 13.81 -10.43 12.66
C ALA A 447 15.34 -10.42 12.81
N GLU A 448 15.99 -11.57 12.62
CA GLU A 448 17.45 -11.68 12.68
C GLU A 448 18.13 -10.86 11.58
N GLN A 449 17.65 -10.95 10.34
CA GLN A 449 18.18 -10.15 9.24
C GLN A 449 18.07 -8.64 9.53
N ARG A 450 16.94 -8.20 10.09
CA ARG A 450 16.72 -6.80 10.47
C ARG A 450 17.65 -6.35 11.59
N ARG A 451 17.89 -7.19 12.61
CA ARG A 451 18.88 -6.91 13.66
C ARG A 451 20.27 -6.75 13.07
N MET A 452 20.67 -7.61 12.13
CA MET A 452 21.97 -7.50 11.49
C MET A 452 22.14 -6.18 10.74
N GLU A 453 21.16 -5.76 9.94
CA GLU A 453 21.20 -4.49 9.22
C GLU A 453 21.17 -3.27 10.17
N ALA A 454 20.37 -3.35 11.24
CA ALA A 454 20.32 -2.31 12.26
C ALA A 454 21.65 -2.21 13.03
N MET A 455 22.34 -3.32 13.29
CA MET A 455 23.66 -3.36 13.90
C MET A 455 24.72 -2.69 13.02
N LYS A 456 24.68 -2.92 11.70
CA LYS A 456 25.57 -2.23 10.74
C LYS A 456 25.37 -0.72 10.77
N LEU A 457 24.11 -0.28 10.77
CA LEU A 457 23.78 1.15 10.85
C LEU A 457 24.22 1.75 12.19
N TYR A 458 24.03 1.04 13.30
CA TYR A 458 24.47 1.46 14.62
C TYR A 458 25.97 1.79 14.64
N PHE A 459 26.83 0.87 14.19
CA PHE A 459 28.27 1.11 14.17
C PHE A 459 28.68 2.25 13.22
N ARG A 460 27.99 2.39 12.08
CA ARG A 460 28.24 3.49 11.15
C ARG A 460 27.94 4.86 11.78
N VAL A 461 26.77 4.99 12.43
CA VAL A 461 26.37 6.24 13.10
C VAL A 461 27.29 6.53 14.28
N LEU A 462 27.60 5.51 15.08
CA LEU A 462 28.50 5.65 16.22
C LEU A 462 29.90 6.12 15.80
N GLN A 463 30.45 5.56 14.71
CA GLN A 463 31.72 6.02 14.15
C GLN A 463 31.63 7.48 13.71
N ALA A 464 30.60 7.86 12.95
CA ALA A 464 30.42 9.24 12.50
C ALA A 464 30.32 10.23 13.67
N MET A 465 29.60 9.86 14.74
CA MET A 465 29.53 10.63 15.98
C MET A 465 30.91 10.75 16.65
N CYS A 466 31.66 9.65 16.79
CA CYS A 466 32.99 9.67 17.39
C CYS A 466 33.97 10.54 16.58
N THR A 467 33.94 10.44 15.25
CA THR A 467 34.78 11.26 14.37
C THR A 467 34.43 12.75 14.49
N ALA A 468 33.14 13.10 14.51
CA ALA A 468 32.70 14.49 14.68
C ALA A 468 33.07 15.05 16.05
N GLU A 469 32.82 14.31 17.13
CA GLU A 469 33.13 14.72 18.50
C GLU A 469 34.64 14.82 18.75
N SER A 470 35.43 13.93 18.18
CA SER A 470 36.90 14.02 18.25
C SER A 470 37.44 15.29 17.56
N GLN A 471 36.82 15.69 16.45
CA GLN A 471 37.16 16.94 15.76
C GLN A 471 36.78 18.18 16.59
N ILE A 472 35.64 18.15 17.29
CA ILE A 472 35.17 19.26 18.13
C ILE A 472 36.01 19.40 19.40
N LEU A 473 36.31 18.29 20.06
CA LEU A 473 37.00 18.26 21.37
C LEU A 473 38.52 18.26 21.22
N HIS A 474 39.05 18.08 20.00
CA HIS A 474 40.47 17.85 19.72
C HIS A 474 41.09 16.75 20.61
N ALA A 475 40.30 15.75 20.97
CA ALA A 475 40.66 14.68 21.87
C ALA A 475 40.21 13.32 21.32
N ASN A 476 41.02 12.29 21.58
CA ASN A 476 40.73 10.90 21.17
C ASN A 476 40.05 10.09 22.29
N ASN A 477 40.02 10.59 23.52
CA ASN A 477 39.35 9.93 24.64
C ASN A 477 37.92 10.44 24.73
N LEU A 478 36.97 9.60 24.30
CA LEU A 478 35.54 9.89 24.28
C LEU A 478 34.78 9.12 25.37
N THR A 479 35.45 8.79 26.50
CA THR A 479 34.86 7.96 27.56
C THR A 479 33.52 8.51 28.06
N SER A 480 33.40 9.82 28.28
CA SER A 480 32.16 10.44 28.75
C SER A 480 30.99 10.30 27.78
N LEU A 481 31.26 10.29 26.47
CA LEU A 481 30.26 10.10 25.41
C LEU A 481 29.86 8.63 25.30
N LEU A 482 30.83 7.72 25.23
CA LEU A 482 30.63 6.29 24.96
C LEU A 482 30.14 5.49 26.18
N THR A 483 30.28 6.06 27.38
CA THR A 483 29.76 5.45 28.62
C THR A 483 28.41 6.01 29.04
N ASN A 484 27.99 7.17 28.54
CA ASN A 484 26.68 7.75 28.82
C ASN A 484 25.57 7.05 28.00
N GLU A 485 24.43 6.79 28.62
CA GLU A 485 23.28 6.14 27.97
C GLU A 485 22.68 7.03 26.86
N SER A 486 22.81 8.36 26.99
CA SER A 486 22.19 9.33 26.07
C SER A 486 22.78 9.35 24.64
N SER A 487 24.04 8.94 24.46
CA SER A 487 24.66 8.87 23.12
C SER A 487 24.09 7.72 22.29
N ILE A 488 23.64 6.67 22.98
CA ILE A 488 22.94 5.53 22.40
C ILE A 488 21.52 5.95 22.01
N ASP A 489 20.82 6.74 22.84
CA ASP A 489 19.47 7.24 22.52
C ASP A 489 19.41 8.01 21.19
N VAL A 490 20.47 8.75 20.82
CA VAL A 490 20.57 9.43 19.51
C VAL A 490 20.66 8.42 18.36
N CYS A 491 21.48 7.38 18.50
CA CYS A 491 21.53 6.28 17.52
C CYS A 491 20.19 5.52 17.46
N LEU A 492 19.51 5.38 18.59
CA LEU A 492 18.21 4.73 18.75
C LEU A 492 17.01 5.58 18.35
N HIS A 493 17.14 6.90 18.20
CA HIS A 493 16.09 7.70 17.55
C HIS A 493 16.20 7.59 16.03
N VAL A 494 17.41 7.41 15.51
CA VAL A 494 17.68 7.31 14.07
C VAL A 494 17.32 5.92 13.53
N LEU A 495 17.61 4.85 14.29
CA LEU A 495 17.38 3.46 13.88
C LEU A 495 15.89 3.12 13.63
N PRO A 496 14.96 3.36 14.57
CA PRO A 496 13.54 3.19 14.32
C PRO A 496 13.10 4.09 13.21
N ASN A 497 13.49 5.36 13.10
CA ASN A 497 12.91 6.22 12.06
C ASN A 497 13.40 5.91 10.63
N LEU A 498 14.62 5.40 10.45
CA LEU A 498 15.11 4.89 9.14
C LEU A 498 14.55 3.50 8.80
N PHE A 499 14.28 2.67 9.81
CA PHE A 499 13.70 1.35 9.60
C PHE A 499 12.17 1.30 9.81
N LEU A 500 11.50 2.33 10.34
CA LEU A 500 10.06 2.38 10.66
C LEU A 500 9.16 2.29 9.44
N PRO A 501 9.53 2.84 8.27
CA PRO A 501 8.85 2.52 7.03
C PRO A 501 8.89 1.02 6.70
N HIS A 502 9.74 0.24 7.36
CA HIS A 502 9.88 -1.22 7.24
C HIS A 502 9.60 -2.01 8.55
N ILE A 503 9.45 -1.36 9.71
CA ILE A 503 9.27 -2.02 11.04
C ILE A 503 7.80 -2.09 11.46
N LYS A 504 6.96 -1.15 11.01
CA LYS A 504 5.50 -1.20 11.27
C LYS A 504 4.68 -1.69 10.06
N GLN A 505 5.31 -2.27 9.04
CA GLN A 505 4.65 -2.78 7.83
C GLN A 505 4.54 -4.30 7.84
#